data_AF-A0A2V7TL43-F1
#
_entry.id   AF-A0A2V7TL43-F1
#
_cell.length_a   1.000
_cell.length_b   1.000
_cell.length_c   1.000
_cell.angle_alpha   90.00
_cell.angle_beta   90.00
_cell.angle_gamma   90.00
#
_symmetry.space_group_name_H-M   'P 1'
#
loop_
_entity.id
_entity.type
_entity.pdbx_description
1 polymer ?
#
loop_
_entity_poly.entity_id
_entity_poly.type
_entity_poly.pdbx_seq_one_letter_code
_entity_poly.pdbx_strand_id
1 'polypeptide(L)'
;MTWLTPVAYALFLLLLVYRYATRGPRLSAYQPQRDGPLVSVIVPARNEAVNIERCVRSILQTEYRSIEVIVVDDRSTDATAEIVERLARAPEATGRLQLVRGAELAEGWFGKRVGTHAAVKQHVAEDLALAQLYVRHHLDIFLTHGDQYMAVRMYRSLPEVIEGWSKNLALGVPLMFPPNALMRRAAPYLMWVPALCWIVPPLAWAVAGQAWAAVTTAISLAIWVAVYRAEGAPVRYTLLYPLGAAMVAYIMIRSALRGPNVEWRGRRYGLGAK
;
A
#
# COMPACT_ATOMS: atom_id res chain seq x y z
N MET A 1 -34.13 -19.67 -4.16
CA MET A 1 -32.65 -19.62 -4.08
C MET A 1 -32.05 -18.23 -4.35
N THR A 2 -32.72 -17.33 -5.06
CA THR A 2 -32.23 -15.98 -5.44
C THR A 2 -32.05 -14.98 -4.29
N TRP A 3 -32.66 -15.22 -3.12
CA TRP A 3 -32.54 -14.34 -1.94
C TRP A 3 -31.41 -14.73 -0.98
N LEU A 4 -30.83 -15.94 -1.14
CA LEU A 4 -29.72 -16.40 -0.29
C LEU A 4 -28.44 -15.59 -0.55
N THR A 5 -28.24 -15.14 -1.80
CA THR A 5 -27.14 -14.27 -2.20
C THR A 5 -27.19 -12.90 -1.51
N PRO A 6 -28.29 -12.12 -1.54
CA PRO A 6 -28.38 -10.86 -0.80
C PRO A 6 -28.24 -11.02 0.70
N VAL A 7 -28.74 -12.12 1.30
CA VAL A 7 -28.62 -12.36 2.75
C VAL A 7 -27.19 -12.68 3.15
N ALA A 8 -26.53 -13.62 2.45
CA ALA A 8 -25.12 -13.94 2.71
C ALA A 8 -24.21 -12.72 2.45
N TYR A 9 -24.53 -11.93 1.42
CA TYR A 9 -23.86 -10.68 1.14
C TYR A 9 -24.09 -9.66 2.26
N ALA A 10 -25.33 -9.43 2.71
CA ALA A 10 -25.64 -8.55 3.85
C ALA A 10 -24.92 -8.96 5.14
N LEU A 11 -24.79 -10.26 5.42
CA LEU A 11 -24.04 -10.76 6.57
C LEU A 11 -22.53 -10.50 6.45
N PHE A 12 -21.94 -10.73 5.27
CA PHE A 12 -20.55 -10.37 4.99
C PHE A 12 -20.31 -8.86 5.18
N LEU A 13 -21.28 -8.05 4.80
CA LEU A 13 -21.25 -6.59 4.92
C LEU A 13 -21.35 -6.12 6.36
N LEU A 14 -22.25 -6.71 7.16
CA LEU A 14 -22.33 -6.46 8.59
C LEU A 14 -21.00 -6.79 9.28
N LEU A 15 -20.34 -7.89 8.89
CA LEU A 15 -19.01 -8.25 9.36
C LEU A 15 -17.93 -7.24 8.96
N LEU A 16 -17.93 -6.78 7.71
CA LEU A 16 -16.99 -5.77 7.22
C LEU A 16 -17.17 -4.42 7.94
N VAL A 17 -18.41 -3.95 8.06
CA VAL A 17 -18.77 -2.71 8.77
C VAL A 17 -18.43 -2.83 10.24
N TYR A 18 -18.76 -3.95 10.90
CA TYR A 18 -18.38 -4.22 12.27
C TYR A 18 -16.87 -4.15 12.44
N ARG A 19 -16.10 -4.90 11.64
CA ARG A 19 -14.64 -4.87 11.69
C ARG A 19 -14.05 -3.48 11.42
N TYR A 20 -14.68 -2.69 10.56
CA TYR A 20 -14.24 -1.31 10.26
C TYR A 20 -14.57 -0.36 11.42
N ALA A 21 -15.77 -0.46 11.97
CA ALA A 21 -16.24 0.34 13.10
C ALA A 21 -15.46 0.03 14.38
N THR A 22 -15.09 -1.23 14.59
CA THR A 22 -14.31 -1.70 15.74
C THR A 22 -12.80 -1.77 15.47
N ARG A 23 -12.29 -1.07 14.43
CA ARG A 23 -10.83 -1.02 14.21
C ARG A 23 -10.13 -0.49 15.46
N GLY A 24 -8.93 -1.02 15.69
CA GLY A 24 -8.05 -0.70 16.81
C GLY A 24 -7.71 0.79 16.92
N PRO A 25 -6.83 1.16 17.86
CA PRO A 25 -6.69 2.53 18.33
C PRO A 25 -6.56 3.51 17.17
N ARG A 26 -7.53 4.42 17.07
CA ARG A 26 -7.46 5.54 16.12
C ARG A 26 -6.46 6.53 16.68
N LEU A 27 -5.49 6.95 15.88
CA LEU A 27 -4.54 7.99 16.28
C LEU A 27 -5.23 9.29 16.70
N SER A 28 -6.41 9.61 16.14
CA SER A 28 -7.25 10.74 16.57
C SER A 28 -7.79 10.62 18.00
N ALA A 29 -7.75 9.43 18.60
CA ALA A 29 -8.07 9.25 20.02
C ALA A 29 -6.94 9.76 20.95
N TYR A 30 -5.76 10.08 20.40
CA TYR A 30 -4.62 10.59 21.13
C TYR A 30 -4.50 12.09 20.89
N GLN A 31 -4.24 12.85 21.96
CA GLN A 31 -3.98 14.28 21.82
C GLN A 31 -2.59 14.50 21.19
N PRO A 32 -2.47 15.41 20.20
CA PRO A 32 -1.18 15.78 19.63
C PRO A 32 -0.23 16.24 20.74
N GLN A 33 0.90 15.56 20.87
CA GLN A 33 1.96 15.97 21.78
C GLN A 33 2.86 16.97 21.05
N ARG A 34 3.21 18.06 21.72
CA ARG A 34 4.19 19.05 21.23
C ARG A 34 5.57 18.84 21.84
N ASP A 35 5.60 18.20 23.01
CA ASP A 35 6.77 18.00 23.85
C ASP A 35 6.86 16.51 24.23
N GLY A 36 8.08 16.05 24.48
CA GLY A 36 8.37 14.65 24.80
C GLY A 36 9.83 14.30 24.55
N PRO A 37 10.18 12.99 24.52
CA PRO A 37 11.52 12.53 24.21
C PRO A 37 11.97 12.96 22.80
N LEU A 38 13.28 12.98 22.56
CA LEU A 38 13.82 13.20 21.22
C LEU A 38 13.27 12.14 20.26
N VAL A 39 12.71 12.60 19.14
CA VAL A 39 12.26 11.76 18.03
C VAL A 39 13.23 11.91 16.87
N SER A 40 13.84 10.80 16.46
CA SER A 40 14.73 10.76 15.30
C SER A 40 13.96 10.27 14.07
N VAL A 41 13.81 11.14 13.06
CA VAL A 41 13.19 10.77 11.78
C VAL A 41 14.29 10.45 10.78
N ILE A 42 14.41 9.18 10.44
CA ILE A 42 15.40 8.70 9.47
C ILE A 42 14.76 8.64 8.08
N VAL A 43 15.31 9.41 7.14
CA VAL A 43 14.83 9.49 5.76
C VAL A 43 15.86 8.81 4.84
N PRO A 44 15.66 7.54 4.45
CA PRO A 44 16.49 6.92 3.43
C PRO A 44 16.20 7.58 2.07
N ALA A 45 17.25 7.96 1.35
CA ALA A 45 17.15 8.62 0.06
C ALA A 45 18.11 7.99 -0.95
N ARG A 46 17.62 7.75 -2.18
CA ARG A 46 18.46 7.37 -3.32
C ARG A 46 17.83 7.88 -4.61
N ASN A 47 18.49 8.80 -5.28
CA ASN A 47 17.98 9.45 -6.49
C ASN A 47 16.58 10.09 -6.29
N GLU A 48 16.45 10.84 -5.19
CA GLU A 48 15.22 11.51 -4.76
C GLU A 48 15.27 13.03 -4.93
N ALA A 49 16.10 13.56 -5.84
CA ALA A 49 16.27 15.02 -6.01
C ALA A 49 14.94 15.76 -6.25
N VAL A 50 13.97 15.08 -6.89
CA VAL A 50 12.63 15.63 -7.16
C VAL A 50 11.77 15.78 -5.90
N ASN A 51 11.98 14.94 -4.88
CA ASN A 51 11.07 14.83 -3.72
C ASN A 51 11.71 15.25 -2.39
N ILE A 52 13.04 15.11 -2.27
CA ILE A 52 13.74 15.16 -0.98
C ILE A 52 13.56 16.50 -0.27
N GLU A 53 13.54 17.61 -1.01
CA GLU A 53 13.32 18.93 -0.41
C GLU A 53 11.94 19.05 0.22
N ARG A 54 10.89 18.68 -0.51
CA ARG A 54 9.52 18.75 0.02
C ARG A 54 9.36 17.82 1.23
N CYS A 55 9.96 16.63 1.18
CA CYS A 55 9.93 15.66 2.28
C CYS A 55 10.56 16.24 3.54
N VAL A 56 11.82 16.68 3.46
CA VAL A 56 12.57 17.21 4.62
C VAL A 56 11.89 18.45 5.19
N ARG A 57 11.46 19.39 4.33
CA ARG A 57 10.74 20.59 4.77
C ARG A 57 9.44 20.26 5.51
N SER A 58 8.68 19.27 5.02
CA SER A 58 7.43 18.85 5.68
C SER A 58 7.65 18.31 7.09
N ILE A 59 8.77 17.61 7.31
CA ILE A 59 9.11 17.07 8.64
C ILE A 59 9.57 18.20 9.57
N LEU A 60 10.41 19.11 9.08
CA LEU A 60 10.91 20.25 9.87
C LEU A 60 9.80 21.23 10.29
N GLN A 61 8.70 21.28 9.54
CA GLN A 61 7.51 22.10 9.82
C GLN A 61 6.56 21.52 10.88
N THR A 62 6.86 20.34 11.46
CA THR A 62 6.06 19.76 12.54
C THR A 62 6.05 20.64 13.79
N GLU A 63 4.95 20.60 14.56
CA GLU A 63 4.84 21.31 15.85
C GLU A 63 5.60 20.61 17.00
N TYR A 64 6.09 19.39 16.80
CA TYR A 64 6.87 18.65 17.80
C TYR A 64 8.27 19.25 17.95
N ARG A 65 8.62 19.69 19.16
CA ARG A 65 9.85 20.47 19.39
C ARG A 65 11.12 19.63 19.35
N SER A 66 11.12 18.49 20.03
CA SER A 66 12.29 17.62 20.22
C SER A 66 12.45 16.63 19.06
N ILE A 67 12.75 17.11 17.85
CA ILE A 67 12.90 16.27 16.66
C ILE A 67 14.20 16.55 15.92
N GLU A 68 14.85 15.49 15.49
CA GLU A 68 15.97 15.49 14.54
C GLU A 68 15.59 14.73 13.28
N VAL A 69 16.14 15.15 12.15
CA VAL A 69 15.95 14.57 10.83
C VAL A 69 17.30 14.10 10.32
N ILE A 70 17.43 12.81 10.05
CA ILE A 70 18.66 12.20 9.56
C ILE A 70 18.36 11.67 8.16
N VAL A 71 18.86 12.36 7.14
CA VAL A 71 18.77 11.87 5.77
C VAL A 71 19.93 10.94 5.51
N VAL A 72 19.64 9.70 5.12
CA VAL A 72 20.65 8.70 4.77
C VAL A 72 20.66 8.56 3.26
N ASP A 73 21.67 9.15 2.61
CA ASP A 73 21.85 9.08 1.16
C ASP A 73 22.53 7.77 0.74
N ASP A 74 21.80 6.83 0.14
CA ASP A 74 22.35 5.58 -0.42
C ASP A 74 22.97 5.83 -1.81
N ARG A 75 24.03 6.63 -1.82
CA ARG A 75 24.88 6.89 -2.99
C ARG A 75 24.08 7.37 -4.19
N SER A 76 23.34 8.45 -3.99
CA SER A 76 22.62 9.08 -5.10
C SER A 76 23.59 9.56 -6.17
N THR A 77 23.18 9.42 -7.42
CA THR A 77 23.89 9.90 -8.61
C THR A 77 23.28 11.20 -9.16
N ASP A 78 22.23 11.71 -8.52
CA ASP A 78 21.57 12.97 -8.84
C ASP A 78 21.85 14.03 -7.73
N ALA A 79 21.17 15.18 -7.82
CA ALA A 79 21.34 16.28 -6.89
C ALA A 79 20.76 16.05 -5.47
N THR A 80 20.35 14.82 -5.10
CA THR A 80 19.72 14.53 -3.79
C THR A 80 20.56 15.02 -2.62
N ALA A 81 21.83 14.65 -2.58
CA ALA A 81 22.72 15.02 -1.47
C ALA A 81 22.96 16.54 -1.40
N GLU A 82 23.16 17.18 -2.56
CA GLU A 82 23.38 18.63 -2.66
C GLU A 82 22.19 19.43 -2.13
N ILE A 83 20.97 18.98 -2.45
CA ILE A 83 19.72 19.57 -1.95
C ILE A 83 19.66 19.47 -0.43
N VAL A 84 19.98 18.31 0.14
CA VAL A 84 19.93 18.11 1.60
C VAL A 84 20.99 18.96 2.31
N GLU A 85 22.21 19.04 1.78
CA GLU A 85 23.26 19.89 2.33
C GLU A 85 22.88 21.37 2.31
N ARG A 86 22.24 21.83 1.23
CA ARG A 86 21.68 23.19 1.17
C ARG A 86 20.63 23.40 2.25
N LEU A 87 19.72 22.44 2.43
CA LEU A 87 18.68 22.52 3.46
C LEU A 87 19.25 22.52 4.87
N ALA A 88 20.30 21.74 5.15
CA ALA A 88 20.93 21.66 6.47
C ALA A 88 21.58 22.99 6.90
N ARG A 89 21.95 23.84 5.93
CA ARG A 89 22.45 25.20 6.16
C ARG A 89 21.34 26.25 6.33
N ALA A 90 20.10 25.90 6.05
CA ALA A 90 18.99 26.84 6.15
C ALA A 90 18.58 27.05 7.61
N PRO A 91 18.17 28.27 8.02
CA PRO A 91 17.83 28.59 9.40
C PRO A 91 16.83 27.61 10.04
N GLU A 92 15.82 27.18 9.28
CA GLU A 92 14.78 26.24 9.70
C GLU A 92 15.27 24.83 10.06
N ALA A 93 16.46 24.45 9.62
CA ALA A 93 17.03 23.11 9.78
C ALA A 93 18.28 23.08 10.69
N THR A 94 18.77 24.26 11.11
CA THR A 94 19.98 24.41 11.92
C THR A 94 19.94 23.53 13.17
N GLY A 95 20.90 22.60 13.29
CA GLY A 95 20.99 21.68 14.43
C GLY A 95 19.91 20.59 14.48
N ARG A 96 19.02 20.52 13.49
CA ARG A 96 17.93 19.53 13.41
C ARG A 96 18.00 18.62 12.18
N LEU A 97 18.78 18.97 11.16
CA LEU A 97 18.95 18.17 9.95
C LEU A 97 20.40 17.73 9.79
N GLN A 98 20.60 16.42 9.65
CA GLN A 98 21.88 15.82 9.35
C GLN A 98 21.80 15.01 8.06
N LEU A 99 22.79 15.19 7.19
CA LEU A 99 23.05 14.28 6.07
C LEU A 99 24.07 13.22 6.50
N VAL A 100 23.70 11.96 6.34
CA VAL A 100 24.60 10.82 6.43
C VAL A 100 24.77 10.27 5.02
N ARG A 101 25.98 10.36 4.46
CA ARG A 101 26.29 9.72 3.19
C ARG A 101 26.55 8.24 3.43
N GLY A 102 25.83 7.38 2.71
CA GLY A 102 25.99 5.94 2.77
C GLY A 102 27.40 5.55 2.36
N ALA A 103 28.12 4.90 3.27
CA ALA A 103 29.43 4.31 2.97
C ALA A 103 29.27 3.03 2.14
N GLU A 104 30.34 2.63 1.47
CA GLU A 104 30.43 1.30 0.89
C GLU A 104 30.29 0.26 2.01
N LEU A 105 29.34 -0.66 1.84
CA LEU A 105 29.08 -1.68 2.84
C LEU A 105 30.29 -2.62 2.89
N ALA A 106 30.85 -2.83 4.08
CA ALA A 106 31.93 -3.78 4.26
C ALA A 106 31.54 -5.15 3.70
N GLU A 107 32.53 -5.88 3.16
CA GLU A 107 32.31 -7.23 2.64
C GLU A 107 31.73 -8.11 3.77
N GLY A 108 30.50 -8.59 3.59
CA GLY A 108 29.76 -9.34 4.63
C GLY A 108 28.94 -8.50 5.61
N TRP A 109 28.71 -7.21 5.38
CA TRP A 109 27.82 -6.40 6.23
C TRP A 109 26.34 -6.84 6.11
N PHE A 110 25.84 -7.50 7.16
CA PHE A 110 24.43 -7.86 7.34
C PHE A 110 23.83 -7.05 8.50
N GLY A 111 23.28 -5.88 8.16
CA GLY A 111 22.56 -5.04 9.12
C GLY A 111 21.25 -5.68 9.58
N LYS A 112 21.11 -5.85 10.91
CA LYS A 112 20.01 -6.48 11.68
C LYS A 112 20.00 -8.01 11.66
N ARG A 113 19.51 -8.59 12.77
CA ARG A 113 19.24 -10.04 13.00
C ARG A 113 18.45 -10.74 11.89
N VAL A 114 17.87 -9.96 10.98
CA VAL A 114 16.93 -10.31 9.91
C VAL A 114 17.43 -9.84 8.52
N GLY A 115 18.57 -9.17 8.43
CA GLY A 115 19.05 -8.55 7.19
C GLY A 115 18.31 -7.24 6.83
N THR A 116 18.88 -6.49 5.89
CA THR A 116 18.32 -5.23 5.36
C THR A 116 17.54 -5.48 4.07
N HIS A 117 17.20 -4.41 3.33
CA HIS A 117 16.71 -4.51 1.94
C HIS A 117 17.52 -5.50 1.09
N ALA A 118 18.83 -5.63 1.35
CA ALA A 118 19.69 -6.61 0.66
C ALA A 118 19.18 -8.05 0.73
N ALA A 119 18.53 -8.46 1.84
CA ALA A 119 17.96 -9.80 2.01
C ALA A 119 16.71 -10.04 1.16
N VAL A 120 16.01 -8.97 0.77
CA VAL A 120 14.73 -9.03 0.06
C VAL A 120 14.75 -8.38 -1.31
N LYS A 121 15.87 -7.79 -1.76
CA LYS A 121 16.02 -7.04 -3.03
C LYS A 121 15.65 -7.82 -4.29
N GLN A 122 15.65 -9.15 -4.21
CA GLN A 122 15.26 -10.04 -5.31
C GLN A 122 13.75 -10.33 -5.32
N HIS A 123 13.01 -9.89 -4.32
CA HIS A 123 11.56 -10.02 -4.23
C HIS A 123 10.89 -8.78 -4.81
N VAL A 124 9.77 -8.97 -5.50
CA VAL A 124 8.96 -7.85 -6.04
C VAL A 124 8.20 -7.11 -4.96
N ALA A 125 7.67 -7.85 -4.00
CA ALA A 125 6.97 -7.36 -2.82
C ALA A 125 7.94 -7.40 -1.64
N GLU A 126 8.90 -6.48 -1.65
CA GLU A 126 10.01 -6.41 -0.70
C GLU A 126 9.48 -6.20 0.74
N ASP A 127 8.41 -5.43 0.88
CA ASP A 127 7.67 -5.19 2.12
C ASP A 127 7.09 -6.48 2.71
N LEU A 128 6.40 -7.28 1.90
CA LEU A 128 5.86 -8.58 2.30
C LEU A 128 6.99 -9.56 2.66
N ALA A 129 8.02 -9.64 1.84
CA ALA A 129 9.17 -10.52 2.09
C ALA A 129 9.89 -10.14 3.38
N LEU A 130 10.05 -8.84 3.64
CA LEU A 130 10.66 -8.33 4.87
C LEU A 130 9.77 -8.65 6.08
N ALA A 131 8.45 -8.45 5.97
CA ALA A 131 7.51 -8.81 7.03
C ALA A 131 7.54 -10.31 7.36
N GLN A 132 7.54 -11.18 6.34
CA GLN A 132 7.66 -12.63 6.55
C GLN A 132 8.96 -12.99 7.26
N LEU A 133 10.05 -12.30 6.94
CA LEU A 133 11.34 -12.52 7.54
C LEU A 133 11.34 -12.05 9.02
N TYR A 134 10.74 -10.90 9.34
CA TYR A 134 10.56 -10.46 10.74
C TYR A 134 9.79 -11.51 11.57
N VAL A 135 8.69 -12.05 11.02
CA VAL A 135 7.90 -13.10 11.68
C VAL A 135 8.71 -14.39 11.89
N ARG A 136 9.49 -14.83 10.89
CA ARG A 136 10.37 -16.02 11.01
C ARG A 136 11.44 -15.89 12.09
N HIS A 137 11.84 -14.66 12.41
CA HIS A 137 12.80 -14.36 13.46
C HIS A 137 12.15 -13.94 14.78
N HIS A 138 10.84 -14.22 14.95
CA HIS A 138 10.09 -13.94 16.18
C HIS A 138 10.12 -12.47 16.60
N LEU A 139 10.08 -11.55 15.62
CA LEU A 139 9.96 -10.12 15.86
C LEU A 139 8.52 -9.66 15.65
N ASP A 140 8.08 -8.71 16.47
CA ASP A 140 6.75 -8.11 16.34
C ASP A 140 6.71 -7.08 15.21
N ILE A 141 5.58 -7.05 14.49
CA ILE A 141 5.27 -6.06 13.47
C ILE A 141 4.03 -5.30 13.93
N PHE A 142 4.15 -3.98 14.07
CA PHE A 142 3.03 -3.10 14.32
C PHE A 142 2.69 -2.33 13.04
N LEU A 143 1.43 -2.37 12.62
CA LEU A 143 0.91 -1.60 11.50
C LEU A 143 -0.05 -0.55 12.04
N THR A 144 0.21 0.72 11.71
CA THR A 144 -0.68 1.84 12.02
C THR A 144 -1.09 2.56 10.75
N HIS A 145 -2.26 3.20 10.79
CA HIS A 145 -2.73 4.03 9.68
C HIS A 145 -2.11 5.42 9.81
N GLY A 146 -1.56 5.94 8.71
CA GLY A 146 -0.85 7.23 8.65
C GLY A 146 -1.53 8.27 7.75
N ASP A 147 -2.81 8.06 7.42
CA ASP A 147 -3.62 8.88 6.51
C ASP A 147 -3.73 10.35 6.93
N GLN A 148 -3.58 10.63 8.23
CA GLN A 148 -3.62 12.00 8.79
C GLN A 148 -2.28 12.75 8.68
N TYR A 149 -1.18 12.07 8.39
CA TYR A 149 0.18 12.66 8.44
C TYR A 149 0.82 12.78 7.07
N MET A 150 0.56 11.81 6.19
CA MET A 150 1.16 11.80 4.87
C MET A 150 0.15 11.33 3.82
N ALA A 151 0.09 12.07 2.72
CA ALA A 151 -0.60 11.66 1.51
C ALA A 151 0.44 11.53 0.39
N VAL A 152 0.46 10.37 -0.25
CA VAL A 152 1.38 10.11 -1.37
C VAL A 152 0.56 9.82 -2.62
N ARG A 153 0.83 10.58 -3.69
CA ARG A 153 0.35 10.24 -5.02
C ARG A 153 1.24 9.13 -5.59
N MET A 154 0.83 7.88 -5.40
CA MET A 154 1.60 6.70 -5.86
C MET A 154 1.70 6.61 -7.38
N TYR A 155 0.64 6.98 -8.11
CA TYR A 155 0.57 6.87 -9.56
C TYR A 155 0.09 8.17 -10.19
N ARG A 156 0.60 8.47 -11.39
CA ARG A 156 0.22 9.69 -12.13
C ARG A 156 -0.74 9.40 -13.27
N SER A 157 -0.79 8.17 -13.77
CA SER A 157 -1.62 7.77 -14.90
C SER A 157 -2.28 6.39 -14.71
N LEU A 158 -3.38 6.13 -15.42
CA LEU A 158 -4.07 4.83 -15.37
C LEU A 158 -3.17 3.65 -15.82
N PRO A 159 -2.36 3.77 -16.89
CA PRO A 159 -1.41 2.72 -17.26
C PRO A 159 -0.42 2.37 -16.15
N GLU A 160 0.08 3.38 -15.42
CA GLU A 160 0.95 3.14 -14.26
C GLU A 160 0.24 2.39 -13.13
N VAL A 161 -1.03 2.72 -12.86
CA VAL A 161 -1.86 1.99 -11.88
C VAL A 161 -2.01 0.53 -12.30
N ILE A 162 -2.43 0.30 -13.55
CA ILE A 162 -2.64 -1.05 -14.09
C ILE A 162 -1.35 -1.86 -14.00
N GLU A 163 -0.21 -1.28 -14.41
CA GLU A 163 1.08 -1.96 -14.39
C GLU A 163 1.58 -2.24 -12.97
N GLY A 164 1.51 -1.24 -12.09
CA GLY A 164 1.94 -1.36 -10.70
C GLY A 164 1.14 -2.40 -9.91
N TRP A 165 -0.19 -2.41 -10.05
CA TRP A 165 -1.03 -3.41 -9.39
C TRP A 165 -0.88 -4.79 -10.02
N SER A 166 -0.79 -4.89 -11.36
CA SER A 166 -0.60 -6.18 -12.04
C SER A 166 0.67 -6.90 -11.57
N LYS A 167 1.75 -6.13 -11.34
CA LYS A 167 3.02 -6.64 -10.77
C LYS A 167 2.82 -7.22 -9.38
N ASN A 168 2.18 -6.46 -8.49
CA ASN A 168 2.06 -6.84 -7.09
C ASN A 168 1.15 -8.06 -6.92
N LEU A 169 0.06 -8.16 -7.70
CA LEU A 169 -0.86 -9.28 -7.59
C LEU A 169 -0.27 -10.60 -8.13
N ALA A 170 0.55 -10.55 -9.19
CA ALA A 170 1.11 -11.76 -9.81
C ALA A 170 1.96 -12.57 -8.82
N LEU A 171 2.64 -11.86 -7.91
CA LEU A 171 3.57 -12.43 -6.95
C LEU A 171 3.01 -12.47 -5.53
N GLY A 172 2.18 -11.49 -5.15
CA GLY A 172 1.57 -11.40 -3.83
C GLY A 172 0.44 -12.40 -3.63
N VAL A 173 -0.40 -12.64 -4.63
CA VAL A 173 -1.61 -13.48 -4.48
C VAL A 173 -1.27 -14.91 -4.09
N PRO A 174 -0.33 -15.62 -4.75
CA PRO A 174 0.05 -16.96 -4.32
C PRO A 174 0.59 -17.01 -2.88
N LEU A 175 1.22 -15.92 -2.42
CA LEU A 175 1.80 -15.84 -1.07
C LEU A 175 0.74 -15.58 0.02
N MET A 176 -0.45 -15.11 -0.33
CA MET A 176 -1.57 -14.94 0.62
C MET A 176 -2.20 -16.27 1.03
N PHE A 177 -1.98 -17.34 0.27
CA PHE A 177 -2.57 -18.65 0.54
C PHE A 177 -1.58 -19.60 1.23
N PRO A 178 -2.10 -20.54 2.05
CA PRO A 178 -1.30 -21.61 2.65
C PRO A 178 -0.43 -22.35 1.61
N PRO A 179 0.62 -23.09 2.03
CA PRO A 179 1.56 -23.78 1.14
C PRO A 179 0.97 -25.01 0.42
N ASN A 180 -0.24 -24.88 -0.12
CA ASN A 180 -0.88 -25.83 -1.01
C ASN A 180 -0.64 -25.40 -2.47
N ALA A 181 0.09 -26.22 -3.23
CA ALA A 181 0.47 -25.93 -4.61
C ALA A 181 -0.74 -25.71 -5.55
N LEU A 182 -1.84 -26.45 -5.34
CA LEU A 182 -3.05 -26.29 -6.14
C LEU A 182 -3.70 -24.94 -5.86
N MET A 183 -3.89 -24.58 -4.59
CA MET A 183 -4.48 -23.30 -4.21
C MET A 183 -3.63 -22.12 -4.71
N ARG A 184 -2.30 -22.19 -4.57
CA ARG A 184 -1.40 -21.12 -5.03
C ARG A 184 -1.41 -20.93 -6.55
N ARG A 185 -1.61 -22.00 -7.32
CA ARG A 185 -1.72 -21.94 -8.78
C ARG A 185 -3.10 -21.45 -9.23
N ALA A 186 -4.17 -21.88 -8.57
CA ALA A 186 -5.54 -21.52 -8.94
C ALA A 186 -5.94 -20.11 -8.48
N ALA A 187 -5.45 -19.66 -7.31
CA ALA A 187 -5.88 -18.42 -6.67
C ALA A 187 -5.79 -17.17 -7.57
N PRO A 188 -4.70 -16.92 -8.33
CA PRO A 188 -4.62 -15.76 -9.22
C PRO A 188 -5.76 -15.72 -10.26
N TYR A 189 -6.23 -16.87 -10.73
CA TYR A 189 -7.30 -16.99 -11.73
C TYR A 189 -8.71 -16.91 -11.16
N LEU A 190 -8.86 -17.04 -9.84
CA LEU A 190 -10.17 -17.04 -9.17
C LEU A 190 -10.43 -15.76 -8.35
N MET A 191 -9.38 -14.99 -8.05
CA MET A 191 -9.51 -13.83 -7.16
C MET A 191 -10.31 -12.67 -7.77
N TRP A 192 -10.54 -12.65 -9.08
CA TRP A 192 -11.40 -11.67 -9.73
C TRP A 192 -12.90 -12.02 -9.62
N VAL A 193 -13.24 -13.28 -9.31
CA VAL A 193 -14.64 -13.75 -9.25
C VAL A 193 -15.48 -12.95 -8.25
N PRO A 194 -15.00 -12.58 -7.05
CA PRO A 194 -15.73 -11.70 -6.14
C PRO A 194 -16.15 -10.34 -6.75
N ALA A 195 -15.42 -9.82 -7.74
CA ALA A 195 -15.79 -8.58 -8.43
C ALA A 195 -17.13 -8.71 -9.18
N LEU A 196 -17.52 -9.92 -9.60
CA LEU A 196 -18.82 -10.18 -10.22
C LEU A 196 -19.99 -9.81 -9.30
N CYS A 197 -19.82 -9.91 -7.98
CA CYS A 197 -20.85 -9.48 -7.02
C CYS A 197 -21.14 -7.97 -7.11
N TRP A 198 -20.22 -7.18 -7.65
CA TRP A 198 -20.37 -5.74 -7.86
C TRP A 198 -20.68 -5.35 -9.31
N ILE A 199 -20.57 -6.30 -10.25
CA ILE A 199 -20.81 -6.05 -11.68
C ILE A 199 -22.18 -6.60 -12.11
N VAL A 200 -22.52 -7.82 -11.67
CA VAL A 200 -23.73 -8.53 -12.13
C VAL A 200 -25.03 -7.88 -11.66
N PRO A 201 -25.21 -7.49 -10.37
CA PRO A 201 -26.47 -6.90 -9.92
C PRO A 201 -26.89 -5.61 -10.67
N PRO A 202 -26.03 -4.60 -10.88
CA PRO A 202 -26.45 -3.40 -11.59
C PRO A 202 -26.79 -3.70 -13.07
N LEU A 203 -26.08 -4.62 -13.72
CA LEU A 203 -26.37 -5.04 -15.10
C LEU A 203 -27.69 -5.82 -15.19
N ALA A 204 -27.91 -6.78 -14.29
CA ALA A 204 -29.13 -7.58 -14.25
C ALA A 204 -30.37 -6.71 -13.95
N TRP A 205 -30.21 -5.68 -13.13
CA TRP A 205 -31.26 -4.69 -12.90
C TRP A 205 -31.51 -3.83 -14.15
N ALA A 206 -30.46 -3.29 -14.78
CA ALA A 206 -30.58 -2.42 -15.95
C ALA A 206 -31.18 -3.13 -17.18
N VAL A 207 -30.81 -4.40 -17.41
CA VAL A 207 -31.23 -5.16 -18.59
C VAL A 207 -32.57 -5.86 -18.38
N ALA A 208 -32.79 -6.45 -17.20
CA ALA A 208 -33.91 -7.36 -16.97
C ALA A 208 -34.85 -6.92 -15.83
N GLY A 209 -34.62 -5.75 -15.22
CA GLY A 209 -35.51 -5.18 -14.20
C GLY A 209 -35.65 -6.04 -12.94
N GLN A 210 -34.70 -6.94 -12.67
CA GLN A 210 -34.88 -7.95 -11.62
C GLN A 210 -34.84 -7.33 -10.21
N ALA A 211 -35.87 -7.61 -9.40
CA ALA A 211 -36.04 -6.99 -8.09
C ALA A 211 -34.89 -7.27 -7.11
N TRP A 212 -34.38 -8.51 -7.06
CA TRP A 212 -33.22 -8.86 -6.21
C TRP A 212 -31.95 -8.09 -6.61
N ALA A 213 -31.81 -7.80 -7.91
CA ALA A 213 -30.66 -7.11 -8.47
C ALA A 213 -30.69 -5.62 -8.15
N ALA A 214 -31.89 -5.01 -8.16
CA ALA A 214 -32.13 -3.65 -7.68
C ALA A 214 -31.75 -3.50 -6.20
N VAL A 215 -32.25 -4.41 -5.34
CA VAL A 215 -31.96 -4.41 -3.90
C VAL A 215 -30.44 -4.57 -3.64
N THR A 216 -29.79 -5.51 -4.31
CA THR A 216 -28.35 -5.75 -4.14
C THR A 216 -27.50 -4.57 -4.64
N THR A 217 -27.94 -3.90 -5.71
CA THR A 217 -27.31 -2.68 -6.23
C THR A 217 -27.44 -1.53 -5.24
N ALA A 218 -28.64 -1.32 -4.67
CA ALA A 218 -28.87 -0.29 -3.66
C ALA A 218 -28.02 -0.51 -2.39
N ILE A 219 -27.93 -1.76 -1.93
CA ILE A 219 -27.05 -2.15 -0.83
C ILE A 219 -25.59 -1.83 -1.18
N SER A 220 -25.11 -2.25 -2.35
CA SER A 220 -23.75 -2.00 -2.83
C SER A 220 -23.41 -0.51 -2.88
N LEU A 221 -24.33 0.32 -3.36
CA LEU A 221 -24.17 1.78 -3.34
C LEU A 221 -24.00 2.32 -1.92
N ALA A 222 -24.85 1.91 -0.98
CA ALA A 222 -24.77 2.36 0.41
C ALA A 222 -23.41 2.00 1.06
N ILE A 223 -22.85 0.84 0.73
CA ILE A 223 -21.53 0.41 1.21
C ILE A 223 -20.44 1.28 0.62
N TRP A 224 -20.42 1.48 -0.69
CA TRP A 224 -19.41 2.32 -1.31
C TRP A 224 -19.51 3.76 -0.81
N VAL A 225 -20.71 4.25 -0.45
CA VAL A 225 -20.87 5.55 0.24
C VAL A 225 -20.17 5.52 1.59
N ALA A 226 -20.41 4.49 2.40
CA ALA A 226 -19.79 4.35 3.72
C ALA A 226 -18.26 4.23 3.63
N VAL A 227 -17.77 3.35 2.74
CA VAL A 227 -16.34 3.15 2.48
C VAL A 227 -15.68 4.44 2.01
N TYR A 228 -16.24 5.13 1.00
CA TYR A 228 -15.62 6.36 0.51
C TYR A 228 -15.69 7.50 1.52
N ARG A 229 -16.74 7.60 2.35
CA ARG A 229 -16.75 8.55 3.48
C ARG A 229 -15.65 8.25 4.48
N ALA A 230 -15.44 6.97 4.79
CA ALA A 230 -14.46 6.56 5.79
C ALA A 230 -13.01 6.72 5.29
N GLU A 231 -12.76 6.47 4.00
CA GLU A 231 -11.46 6.65 3.35
C GLU A 231 -11.22 8.09 2.86
N GLY A 232 -12.13 9.04 3.12
CA GLY A 232 -12.00 10.44 2.68
C GLY A 232 -12.11 10.65 1.16
N ALA A 233 -12.62 9.67 0.41
CA ALA A 233 -12.78 9.74 -1.03
C ALA A 233 -14.10 10.45 -1.44
N PRO A 234 -14.15 11.13 -2.61
CA PRO A 234 -15.38 11.75 -3.10
C PRO A 234 -16.53 10.75 -3.26
N VAL A 235 -17.62 10.96 -2.52
CA VAL A 235 -18.80 10.05 -2.51
C VAL A 235 -19.46 9.91 -3.89
N ARG A 236 -19.30 10.88 -4.79
CA ARG A 236 -19.77 10.78 -6.19
C ARG A 236 -19.17 9.59 -6.94
N TYR A 237 -18.01 9.10 -6.53
CA TYR A 237 -17.38 7.94 -7.15
C TYR A 237 -18.14 6.64 -6.91
N THR A 238 -19.08 6.62 -5.96
CA THR A 238 -19.90 5.43 -5.71
C THR A 238 -20.67 5.01 -6.94
N LEU A 239 -21.15 5.93 -7.77
CA LEU A 239 -21.85 5.60 -9.02
C LEU A 239 -20.97 4.82 -10.02
N LEU A 240 -19.65 4.91 -9.87
CA LEU A 240 -18.66 4.23 -10.71
C LEU A 240 -18.16 2.92 -10.08
N TYR A 241 -18.72 2.47 -8.96
CA TYR A 241 -18.27 1.24 -8.29
C TYR A 241 -18.26 0.00 -9.21
N PRO A 242 -19.22 -0.22 -10.14
CA PRO A 242 -19.19 -1.39 -11.02
C PRO A 242 -18.03 -1.31 -12.01
N LEU A 243 -17.73 -0.09 -12.49
CA LEU A 243 -16.59 0.17 -13.36
C LEU A 243 -15.26 -0.04 -12.61
N GLY A 244 -15.18 0.41 -11.37
CA GLY A 244 -14.04 0.15 -10.49
C GLY A 244 -13.81 -1.35 -10.26
N ALA A 245 -14.88 -2.11 -9.98
CA ALA A 245 -14.84 -3.56 -9.84
C ALA A 245 -14.39 -4.25 -11.14
N ALA A 246 -14.90 -3.81 -12.30
CA ALA A 246 -14.48 -4.31 -13.60
C ALA A 246 -13.00 -4.03 -13.88
N MET A 247 -12.49 -2.85 -13.49
CA MET A 247 -11.07 -2.50 -13.62
C MET A 247 -10.20 -3.39 -12.73
N VAL A 248 -10.59 -3.62 -11.48
CA VAL A 248 -9.88 -4.53 -10.58
C VAL A 248 -9.88 -5.96 -11.13
N ALA A 249 -11.02 -6.44 -11.63
CA ALA A 249 -11.11 -7.74 -12.29
C ALA A 249 -10.18 -7.84 -13.50
N TYR A 250 -10.15 -6.81 -14.35
CA TYR A 250 -9.24 -6.73 -15.49
C TYR A 250 -7.77 -6.81 -15.06
N ILE A 251 -7.37 -6.04 -14.05
CA ILE A 251 -5.99 -6.05 -13.52
C ILE A 251 -5.64 -7.45 -12.98
N MET A 252 -6.55 -8.10 -12.26
CA MET A 252 -6.36 -9.45 -11.71
C MET A 252 -6.22 -10.49 -12.82
N ILE A 253 -7.09 -10.47 -13.83
CA ILE A 253 -7.03 -11.38 -14.99
C ILE A 253 -5.73 -11.15 -15.76
N ARG A 254 -5.39 -9.89 -16.08
CA ARG A 254 -4.14 -9.52 -16.75
C ARG A 254 -2.93 -10.03 -15.98
N SER A 255 -2.93 -9.85 -14.65
CA SER A 255 -1.87 -10.32 -13.76
C SER A 255 -1.72 -11.84 -13.80
N ALA A 256 -2.82 -12.59 -13.74
CA ALA A 256 -2.82 -14.05 -13.79
C ALA A 256 -2.36 -14.60 -15.15
N LEU A 257 -2.76 -13.95 -16.26
CA LEU A 257 -2.36 -14.34 -17.61
C LEU A 257 -0.90 -14.01 -17.92
N ARG A 258 -0.36 -12.92 -17.37
CA ARG A 258 1.06 -12.54 -17.54
C ARG A 258 2.01 -13.52 -16.86
N GLY A 259 1.55 -14.20 -15.82
CA GLY A 259 2.34 -15.16 -15.07
C GLY A 259 3.38 -14.51 -14.15
N PRO A 260 4.30 -15.29 -13.58
CA PRO A 260 5.16 -14.85 -12.48
C PRO A 260 6.37 -14.00 -12.90
N ASN A 261 6.64 -13.90 -14.21
CA ASN A 261 7.77 -13.13 -14.73
C ASN A 261 7.36 -11.67 -14.92
N VAL A 262 7.79 -10.83 -13.98
CA VAL A 262 7.47 -9.40 -13.98
C VAL A 262 8.73 -8.58 -14.23
N GLU A 263 8.68 -7.71 -15.23
CA GLU A 263 9.71 -6.70 -15.45
C GLU A 263 9.26 -5.37 -14.85
N TRP A 264 10.10 -4.75 -14.02
CA TRP A 264 9.77 -3.51 -13.32
C TRP A 264 11.01 -2.63 -13.15
N ARG A 265 10.93 -1.40 -13.66
CA ARG A 265 12.04 -0.42 -13.65
C ARG A 265 13.36 -1.04 -14.11
N GLY A 266 13.31 -1.78 -15.23
CA GLY A 266 14.48 -2.44 -15.83
C GLY A 266 14.97 -3.71 -15.13
N ARG A 267 14.30 -4.18 -14.07
CA ARG A 267 14.64 -5.43 -13.36
C ARG A 267 13.61 -6.51 -13.66
N ARG A 268 14.06 -7.71 -14.00
CA ARG A 268 13.19 -8.89 -14.16
C ARG A 268 13.14 -9.68 -12.86
N TYR A 269 11.93 -10.04 -12.45
CA TYR A 269 11.66 -10.84 -11.27
C TYR A 269 10.85 -12.07 -11.70
N GLY A 270 11.20 -13.25 -11.20
CA GLY A 270 10.47 -14.49 -11.47
C GLY A 270 10.39 -15.36 -10.23
N LEU A 271 9.32 -16.16 -10.11
CA LEU A 271 9.23 -17.24 -9.13
C LEU A 271 10.24 -18.34 -9.50
N GLY A 272 11.51 -18.13 -9.21
CA GLY A 272 12.59 -19.06 -9.58
C GLY A 272 13.97 -18.43 -9.80
N ALA A 273 14.13 -17.11 -9.66
CA ALA A 273 15.46 -16.53 -9.55
C ALA A 273 16.06 -16.94 -8.20
N LYS A 274 16.88 -18.00 -8.22
CA LYS A 274 17.82 -18.31 -7.14
C LYS A 274 18.83 -17.17 -6.99
#